data_AF-A0A3B9C6C1-F1
#
_entry.id   AF-A0A3B9C6C1-F1
#
_cell.length_a   1.000
_cell.length_b   1.000
_cell.length_c   1.000
_cell.angle_alpha   90.00
_cell.angle_beta   90.00
_cell.angle_gamma   90.00
#
_symmetry.space_group_name_H-M   'P 1'
#
loop_
_entity.id
_entity.type
_entity.pdbx_description
1 polymer ?
#
loop_
_entity_poly.entity_id
_entity_poly.type
_entity_poly.pdbx_seq_one_letter_code
_entity_poly.pdbx_strand_id
1 'polypeptide(L)'
;LFYTRCDMRSPNGIESGGCDIAFSFKEDTAWSSPQYFGFTINTTAYEGQACISSDNKDLYFVSNREGGYGGMDIWVSRFENNYWTKPLNLGAQINTDGNETAPFIHPDNQTLYFSSDGHPGFGSSDLFVSRKVADTTWKTALNLGQPINSKGFDGSIVVDAQGKSGYCASDRKDTRGGLDLYTFELYPAIQPKSSMAIHGFLTDKFRKTKLQDKGIYFKNLSGNIHLDPVSSNEGDASYFKVLQNGTSWLISVLEEGYRPYYKKIFRNDSLPRILQQEIRLREPGLKDTLFQASIWYDSLNQTITDSSRFLLDSIFKQWPQWSSDSAFVSIWIRSYYYSGDSDTDTTYIDGLMQAMQQNQFLIQSFERHGIACKLLMPELNMLIYNDEKHWFRKTEIMVLEDY
;
A
#
# COMPACT_ATOMS: atom_id res chain seq x y z
N LEU A 1 -16.07 7.14 -4.27
CA LEU A 1 -15.98 8.29 -5.20
C LEU A 1 -16.83 9.42 -4.62
N PHE A 2 -16.28 10.62 -4.47
CA PHE A 2 -17.02 11.83 -4.09
C PHE A 2 -17.16 12.71 -5.33
N TYR A 3 -18.32 13.31 -5.57
CA TYR A 3 -18.60 14.08 -6.78
C TYR A 3 -19.75 15.07 -6.57
N THR A 4 -19.81 16.10 -7.41
CA THR A 4 -20.86 17.13 -7.38
C THR A 4 -22.01 16.75 -8.28
N ARG A 5 -23.23 17.00 -7.81
CA ARG A 5 -24.47 16.83 -8.57
C ARG A 5 -25.30 18.10 -8.50
N CYS A 6 -25.80 18.54 -9.64
CA CYS A 6 -26.66 19.73 -9.72
C CYS A 6 -28.09 19.39 -10.15
N ASP A 7 -28.34 18.12 -10.49
CA ASP A 7 -29.55 17.60 -11.13
C ASP A 7 -30.56 16.97 -10.15
N MET A 8 -30.08 16.41 -9.02
CA MET A 8 -30.90 15.84 -7.96
C MET A 8 -30.45 16.41 -6.61
N ARG A 9 -31.31 17.27 -6.03
CA ARG A 9 -31.02 18.04 -4.82
C ARG A 9 -31.61 17.36 -3.59
N SER A 10 -31.00 17.60 -2.43
CA SER A 10 -31.52 17.18 -1.12
C SER A 10 -32.98 17.66 -0.92
N PRO A 11 -33.81 16.96 -0.11
CA PRO A 11 -35.25 17.23 0.00
C PRO A 11 -35.67 18.68 0.32
N ASN A 12 -34.77 19.50 0.85
CA ASN A 12 -35.02 20.92 1.17
C ASN A 12 -34.29 21.93 0.23
N GLY A 13 -33.46 21.46 -0.70
CA GLY A 13 -32.77 22.31 -1.69
C GLY A 13 -33.58 22.61 -2.95
N ILE A 14 -34.82 22.11 -3.02
CA ILE A 14 -35.68 22.14 -4.20
C ILE A 14 -36.20 23.56 -4.52
N GLU A 15 -36.37 24.42 -3.51
CA GLU A 15 -37.02 25.73 -3.73
C GLU A 15 -36.04 26.88 -4.03
N SER A 16 -34.74 26.77 -3.70
CA SER A 16 -33.77 27.86 -3.98
C SER A 16 -32.26 27.47 -3.97
N GLY A 17 -31.89 26.18 -3.81
CA GLY A 17 -30.49 25.79 -3.57
C GLY A 17 -29.58 25.55 -4.78
N GLY A 18 -28.28 25.37 -4.55
CA GLY A 18 -27.23 25.17 -5.57
C GLY A 18 -27.02 23.70 -6.01
N CYS A 19 -25.76 23.27 -6.12
CA CYS A 19 -25.38 21.86 -6.34
C CYS A 19 -25.10 21.18 -4.99
N ASP A 20 -25.15 19.84 -4.95
CA ASP A 20 -24.87 19.02 -3.78
C ASP A 20 -23.62 18.14 -3.98
N ILE A 21 -23.00 17.74 -2.88
CA ILE A 21 -21.97 16.70 -2.88
C ILE A 21 -22.63 15.35 -2.64
N ALA A 22 -22.28 14.38 -3.49
CA ALA A 22 -22.68 12.99 -3.39
C ALA A 22 -21.45 12.08 -3.31
N PHE A 23 -21.67 10.84 -2.89
CA PHE A 23 -20.65 9.80 -2.91
C PHE A 23 -21.23 8.44 -3.32
N SER A 24 -20.38 7.61 -3.91
CA SER A 24 -20.71 6.22 -4.25
C SER A 24 -19.58 5.31 -3.80
N PHE A 25 -19.93 4.13 -3.29
CA PHE A 25 -18.99 3.08 -2.94
C PHE A 25 -18.61 2.28 -4.19
N LYS A 26 -17.36 1.83 -4.24
CA LYS A 26 -16.95 0.84 -5.23
C LYS A 26 -17.21 -0.54 -4.62
N GLU A 27 -18.19 -1.23 -5.16
CA GLU A 27 -18.40 -2.67 -4.96
C GLU A 27 -17.56 -3.41 -6.01
N ASP A 28 -17.30 -4.71 -5.82
CA ASP A 28 -16.35 -5.55 -6.59
C ASP A 28 -16.05 -5.04 -8.02
N THR A 29 -17.09 -4.92 -8.87
CA THR A 29 -16.98 -4.40 -10.24
C THR A 29 -17.88 -3.21 -10.56
N ALA A 30 -18.70 -2.74 -9.62
CA ALA A 30 -19.74 -1.74 -9.87
C ALA A 30 -19.71 -0.61 -8.85
N TRP A 31 -20.24 0.55 -9.22
CA TRP A 31 -20.46 1.65 -8.28
C TRP A 31 -21.87 1.55 -7.69
N SER A 32 -21.99 1.77 -6.38
CA SER A 32 -23.28 1.89 -5.71
C SER A 32 -24.08 3.08 -6.25
N SER A 33 -25.39 3.06 -6.02
CA SER A 33 -26.21 4.26 -6.22
C SER A 33 -25.64 5.46 -5.44
N PRO A 34 -25.81 6.70 -5.96
CA PRO A 34 -25.43 7.92 -5.27
C PRO A 34 -26.01 7.99 -3.87
N GLN A 35 -25.16 8.18 -2.88
CA GLN A 35 -25.52 8.58 -1.53
C GLN A 35 -25.25 10.07 -1.36
N TYR A 36 -26.05 10.73 -0.53
CA TYR A 36 -25.93 12.16 -0.27
C TYR A 36 -25.48 12.37 1.16
N PHE A 37 -24.73 13.45 1.36
CA PHE A 37 -24.49 13.92 2.70
C PHE A 37 -25.77 14.52 3.28
N GLY A 38 -25.95 14.41 4.60
CA GLY A 38 -27.02 15.08 5.31
C GLY A 38 -26.84 16.60 5.39
N PHE A 39 -27.78 17.27 6.07
CA PHE A 39 -27.85 18.73 6.19
C PHE A 39 -26.62 19.41 6.79
N THR A 40 -25.72 18.64 7.41
CA THR A 40 -24.43 19.15 7.88
C THR A 40 -23.54 19.64 6.73
N ILE A 41 -23.55 18.91 5.60
CA ILE A 41 -22.75 19.25 4.43
C ILE A 41 -23.61 19.90 3.37
N ASN A 42 -24.65 19.22 2.89
CA ASN A 42 -25.49 19.72 1.80
C ASN A 42 -26.57 20.64 2.37
N THR A 43 -26.57 21.91 1.96
CA THR A 43 -27.47 22.94 2.48
C THR A 43 -28.34 23.52 1.35
N THR A 44 -28.94 24.68 1.55
CA THR A 44 -29.55 25.45 0.47
C THR A 44 -28.53 26.30 -0.29
N ALA A 45 -27.26 26.29 0.09
CA ALA A 45 -26.20 26.95 -0.67
C ALA A 45 -25.76 26.07 -1.85
N TYR A 46 -24.71 26.47 -2.55
CA TYR A 46 -23.94 25.58 -3.41
C TYR A 46 -22.97 24.77 -2.55
N GLU A 47 -22.86 23.48 -2.83
CA GLU A 47 -21.80 22.61 -2.36
C GLU A 47 -21.22 21.79 -3.51
N GLY A 48 -19.91 21.87 -3.71
CA GLY A 48 -19.29 21.12 -4.78
C GLY A 48 -17.77 21.07 -4.76
N GLN A 49 -17.22 20.47 -5.82
CA GLN A 49 -15.78 20.36 -6.08
C GLN A 49 -15.03 19.75 -4.89
N ALA A 50 -15.60 18.68 -4.34
CA ALA A 50 -15.09 18.02 -3.15
C ALA A 50 -13.75 17.30 -3.38
N CYS A 51 -12.87 17.35 -2.39
CA CYS A 51 -11.63 16.61 -2.32
C CYS A 51 -11.44 16.05 -0.90
N ILE A 52 -11.26 14.74 -0.78
CA ILE A 52 -11.05 14.06 0.49
C ILE A 52 -9.55 13.85 0.75
N SER A 53 -9.10 14.04 1.99
CA SER A 53 -7.74 13.75 2.42
C SER A 53 -7.42 12.25 2.30
N SER A 54 -6.14 11.91 2.16
CA SER A 54 -5.70 10.53 1.93
C SER A 54 -5.91 9.58 3.11
N ASP A 55 -6.19 10.13 4.29
CA ASP A 55 -6.56 9.41 5.51
C ASP A 55 -8.07 9.31 5.72
N ASN A 56 -8.88 9.79 4.76
CA ASN A 56 -10.34 9.83 4.79
C ASN A 56 -10.94 10.63 5.95
N LYS A 57 -10.18 11.55 6.56
CA LYS A 57 -10.63 12.33 7.74
C LYS A 57 -11.13 13.72 7.41
N ASP A 58 -10.56 14.40 6.42
CA ASP A 58 -10.93 15.76 6.06
C ASP A 58 -11.59 15.78 4.67
N LEU A 59 -12.77 16.38 4.56
CA LEU A 59 -13.45 16.66 3.30
C LEU A 59 -13.37 18.16 3.02
N TYR A 60 -12.56 18.54 2.04
CA TYR A 60 -12.48 19.90 1.52
C TYR A 60 -13.50 20.07 0.41
N PHE A 61 -14.21 21.18 0.39
CA PHE A 61 -15.21 21.45 -0.65
C PHE A 61 -15.48 22.95 -0.77
N VAL A 62 -16.18 23.33 -1.84
CA VAL A 62 -16.50 24.73 -2.16
C VAL A 62 -17.96 25.03 -1.83
N SER A 63 -18.22 26.18 -1.20
CA SER A 63 -19.58 26.62 -0.87
C SER A 63 -19.71 28.13 -0.70
N ASN A 64 -20.85 28.68 -1.11
CA ASN A 64 -21.28 30.06 -0.84
C ASN A 64 -22.24 30.17 0.37
N ARG A 65 -22.15 29.22 1.30
CA ARG A 65 -22.92 29.27 2.56
C ARG A 65 -22.54 30.49 3.39
N GLU A 66 -23.46 30.89 4.27
CA GLU A 66 -23.20 31.98 5.23
C GLU A 66 -21.96 31.73 6.10
N GLY A 67 -21.24 32.81 6.42
CA GLY A 67 -20.00 32.76 7.20
C GLY A 67 -18.71 32.65 6.38
N GLY A 68 -18.81 32.78 5.05
CA GLY A 68 -17.67 32.94 4.15
C GLY A 68 -17.14 34.38 4.04
N TYR A 69 -16.09 34.56 3.24
CA TYR A 69 -15.41 35.82 2.96
C TYR A 69 -15.90 36.47 1.66
N GLY A 70 -16.33 35.66 0.69
CA GLY A 70 -16.65 36.12 -0.65
C GLY A 70 -17.48 35.11 -1.43
N GLY A 71 -17.54 35.32 -2.75
CA GLY A 71 -18.37 34.55 -3.69
C GLY A 71 -18.45 33.05 -3.37
N MET A 72 -17.37 32.32 -3.60
CA MET A 72 -17.27 30.88 -3.35
C MET A 72 -16.06 30.60 -2.48
N ASP A 73 -16.27 30.00 -1.32
CA ASP A 73 -15.18 29.75 -0.37
C ASP A 73 -14.84 28.27 -0.28
N ILE A 74 -13.61 27.95 0.13
CA ILE A 74 -13.20 26.59 0.51
C ILE A 74 -13.49 26.36 2.00
N TRP A 75 -14.17 25.26 2.27
CA TRP A 75 -14.56 24.76 3.59
C TRP A 75 -13.98 23.37 3.84
N VAL A 76 -13.84 22.99 5.11
CA VAL A 76 -13.44 21.64 5.52
C VAL A 76 -14.41 21.08 6.55
N SER A 77 -14.84 19.83 6.35
CA SER A 77 -15.54 19.02 7.35
C SER A 77 -14.68 17.83 7.77
N ARG A 78 -14.82 17.37 9.01
CA ARG A 78 -14.06 16.22 9.53
C ARG A 78 -14.95 15.02 9.76
N PHE A 79 -14.42 13.83 9.50
CA PHE A 79 -15.06 12.58 9.86
C PHE A 79 -14.58 12.14 11.24
N GLU A 80 -15.44 12.33 12.25
CA GLU A 80 -15.16 12.03 13.65
C GLU A 80 -16.35 11.28 14.25
N ASN A 81 -16.09 10.23 15.05
CA ASN A 81 -17.14 9.43 15.70
C ASN A 81 -18.24 8.92 14.75
N ASN A 82 -17.87 8.52 13.52
CA ASN A 82 -18.76 8.07 12.45
C ASN A 82 -19.70 9.14 11.86
N TYR A 83 -19.42 10.43 12.07
CA TYR A 83 -20.18 11.53 11.48
C TYR A 83 -19.27 12.62 10.91
N TRP A 84 -19.78 13.33 9.91
CA TRP A 84 -19.15 14.55 9.41
C TRP A 84 -19.47 15.73 10.35
N THR A 85 -18.45 16.47 10.76
CA THR A 85 -18.59 17.65 11.62
C THR A 85 -19.16 18.84 10.83
N LYS A 86 -19.66 19.84 11.57
CA LYS A 86 -20.05 21.12 10.95
C LYS A 86 -18.84 21.71 10.21
N PRO A 87 -18.98 22.09 8.92
CA PRO A 87 -17.86 22.60 8.15
C PRO A 87 -17.29 23.92 8.71
N LEU A 88 -15.98 24.05 8.63
CA LEU A 88 -15.22 25.23 9.02
C LEU A 88 -14.64 25.89 7.77
N ASN A 89 -14.74 27.21 7.70
CA ASN A 89 -14.13 28.00 6.63
C ASN A 89 -12.60 27.99 6.78
N LEU A 90 -11.85 27.89 5.68
CA LEU A 90 -10.38 27.86 5.72
C LEU A 90 -9.70 29.20 6.06
N GLY A 91 -10.49 30.28 6.18
CA GLY A 91 -10.02 31.58 6.65
C GLY A 91 -9.34 32.43 5.57
N ALA A 92 -9.05 33.69 5.92
CA ALA A 92 -8.52 34.72 5.03
C ALA A 92 -7.14 34.44 4.42
N GLN A 93 -6.45 33.37 4.83
CA GLN A 93 -5.19 32.95 4.20
C GLN A 93 -5.43 32.17 2.91
N ILE A 94 -6.64 31.62 2.76
CA ILE A 94 -7.10 30.84 1.60
C ILE A 94 -8.22 31.59 0.89
N ASN A 95 -9.27 31.98 1.62
CA ASN A 95 -10.46 32.57 1.03
C ASN A 95 -10.36 34.10 0.93
N THR A 96 -10.98 34.67 -0.10
CA THR A 96 -10.97 36.10 -0.43
C THR A 96 -12.41 36.62 -0.61
N ASP A 97 -12.58 37.82 -1.14
CA ASP A 97 -13.89 38.33 -1.57
C ASP A 97 -14.34 37.74 -2.93
N GLY A 98 -13.45 37.07 -3.64
CA GLY A 98 -13.69 36.38 -4.92
C GLY A 98 -14.19 34.93 -4.77
N ASN A 99 -13.83 34.10 -5.75
CA ASN A 99 -14.16 32.69 -5.84
C ASN A 99 -12.91 31.83 -5.69
N GLU A 100 -12.82 31.08 -4.61
CA GLU A 100 -11.89 29.97 -4.42
C GLU A 100 -12.55 28.65 -4.82
N THR A 101 -11.94 27.96 -5.78
CA THR A 101 -12.52 26.76 -6.39
C THR A 101 -11.51 25.63 -6.54
N ALA A 102 -12.01 24.43 -6.84
CA ALA A 102 -11.26 23.21 -7.10
C ALA A 102 -10.17 22.91 -6.07
N PRO A 103 -10.51 22.79 -4.76
CA PRO A 103 -9.55 22.39 -3.76
C PRO A 103 -9.01 21.00 -4.08
N PHE A 104 -7.70 20.87 -3.99
CA PHE A 104 -6.97 19.61 -4.13
C PHE A 104 -6.00 19.47 -2.97
N ILE A 105 -6.39 18.66 -1.97
CA ILE A 105 -5.49 18.29 -0.88
C ILE A 105 -4.57 17.17 -1.39
N HIS A 106 -3.26 17.42 -1.42
CA HIS A 106 -2.28 16.42 -1.83
C HIS A 106 -2.29 15.23 -0.85
N PRO A 107 -1.95 14.00 -1.28
CA PRO A 107 -1.88 12.83 -0.39
C PRO A 107 -0.96 12.95 0.84
N ASP A 108 -0.16 14.02 0.95
CA ASP A 108 0.59 14.34 2.16
C ASP A 108 -0.25 14.92 3.29
N ASN A 109 -1.52 15.25 3.03
CA ASN A 109 -2.48 15.92 3.93
C ASN A 109 -1.96 17.24 4.52
N GLN A 110 -0.95 17.85 3.90
CA GLN A 110 -0.31 19.09 4.35
C GLN A 110 -0.31 20.18 3.29
N THR A 111 -0.55 19.82 2.03
CA THR A 111 -0.45 20.75 0.90
C THR A 111 -1.78 20.85 0.16
N LEU A 112 -2.38 22.04 0.21
CA LEU A 112 -3.61 22.34 -0.52
C LEU A 112 -3.25 23.14 -1.77
N TYR A 113 -3.71 22.66 -2.91
CA TYR A 113 -3.74 23.42 -4.15
C TYR A 113 -5.17 23.83 -4.47
N PHE A 114 -5.37 24.98 -5.07
CA PHE A 114 -6.71 25.47 -5.42
C PHE A 114 -6.62 26.53 -6.52
N SER A 115 -7.77 26.95 -7.05
CA SER A 115 -7.89 28.02 -8.04
C SER A 115 -8.57 29.23 -7.40
N SER A 116 -8.20 30.45 -7.77
CA SER A 116 -8.84 31.68 -7.28
C SER A 116 -8.82 32.82 -8.28
N ASP A 117 -9.91 33.59 -8.33
CA ASP A 117 -10.01 34.87 -9.05
C ASP A 117 -9.92 36.11 -8.14
N GLY A 118 -9.80 35.93 -6.82
CA GLY A 118 -9.70 37.02 -5.84
C GLY A 118 -8.29 37.27 -5.31
N HIS A 119 -7.39 36.29 -5.38
CA HIS A 119 -5.97 36.50 -5.05
C HIS A 119 -5.24 37.26 -6.17
N PRO A 120 -4.20 38.07 -5.84
CA PRO A 120 -3.36 38.70 -6.86
C PRO A 120 -2.74 37.68 -7.82
N GLY A 121 -2.96 37.89 -9.11
CA GLY A 121 -2.61 36.93 -10.16
C GLY A 121 -2.38 37.55 -11.54
N PHE A 122 -2.28 36.69 -12.54
CA PHE A 122 -1.96 37.03 -13.92
C PHE A 122 -3.19 37.03 -14.85
N GLY A 123 -4.17 36.19 -14.53
CA GLY A 123 -5.33 35.91 -15.38
C GLY A 123 -6.67 36.19 -14.72
N SER A 124 -7.74 35.61 -15.28
CA SER A 124 -9.10 35.68 -14.73
C SER A 124 -9.36 34.68 -13.60
N SER A 125 -8.50 33.68 -13.47
CA SER A 125 -8.39 32.76 -12.33
C SER A 125 -7.00 32.16 -12.39
N ASP A 126 -6.34 32.04 -11.25
CA ASP A 126 -4.99 31.50 -11.15
C ASP A 126 -4.95 30.31 -10.18
N LEU A 127 -3.94 29.45 -10.33
CA LEU A 127 -3.65 28.36 -9.39
C LEU A 127 -2.78 28.85 -8.24
N PHE A 128 -3.07 28.33 -7.05
CA PHE A 128 -2.38 28.66 -5.80
C PHE A 128 -2.03 27.39 -5.00
N VAL A 129 -1.04 27.52 -4.12
CA VAL A 129 -0.70 26.52 -3.11
C VAL A 129 -0.66 27.13 -1.71
N SER A 130 -1.11 26.39 -0.72
CA SER A 130 -0.89 26.70 0.68
C SER A 130 -0.46 25.47 1.48
N ARG A 131 0.21 25.72 2.61
CA ARG A 131 0.68 24.69 3.53
C ARG A 131 -0.07 24.78 4.84
N LYS A 132 -0.50 23.62 5.33
CA LYS A 132 -1.10 23.47 6.65
C LYS A 132 -0.04 23.79 7.71
N VAL A 133 -0.37 24.67 8.64
CA VAL A 133 0.47 25.02 9.81
C VAL A 133 0.00 24.23 11.02
N ALA A 134 -1.30 24.25 11.23
CA ALA A 134 -2.01 23.51 12.26
C ALA A 134 -3.42 23.19 11.75
N ASP A 135 -4.10 22.30 12.43
CA ASP A 135 -5.48 21.84 12.22
C ASP A 135 -6.33 22.52 11.10
N THR A 136 -6.77 23.77 11.26
CA THR A 136 -7.44 24.56 10.19
C THR A 136 -6.66 25.80 9.75
N THR A 137 -5.45 25.98 10.29
CA THR A 137 -4.62 27.15 10.01
C THR A 137 -3.68 26.88 8.86
N TRP A 138 -3.77 27.72 7.84
CA TRP A 138 -2.98 27.65 6.63
C TRP A 138 -2.02 28.82 6.52
N LYS A 139 -0.90 28.63 5.81
CA LYS A 139 -0.07 29.76 5.38
C LYS A 139 -0.81 30.58 4.33
N THR A 140 -0.36 31.81 4.12
CA THR A 140 -0.81 32.63 3.00
C THR A 140 -0.64 31.86 1.69
N ALA A 141 -1.68 31.86 0.86
CA ALA A 141 -1.66 31.27 -0.46
C ALA A 141 -0.56 31.88 -1.34
N LEU A 142 0.16 31.02 -2.04
CA LEU A 142 1.21 31.40 -2.99
C LEU A 142 0.75 31.07 -4.40
N ASN A 143 0.74 32.08 -5.27
CA ASN A 143 0.47 31.91 -6.69
C ASN A 143 1.52 30.96 -7.31
N LEU A 144 1.09 30.02 -8.16
CA LEU A 144 2.02 29.04 -8.76
C LEU A 144 2.96 29.66 -9.79
N GLY A 145 2.70 30.89 -10.24
CA GLY A 145 3.57 31.63 -11.15
C GLY A 145 3.54 31.12 -12.60
N GLN A 146 4.08 31.91 -13.51
CA GLN A 146 4.28 31.49 -14.90
C GLN A 146 5.42 30.46 -15.00
N PRO A 147 5.36 29.47 -15.92
CA PRO A 147 4.34 29.28 -16.94
C PRO A 147 3.20 28.34 -16.50
N ILE A 148 3.09 28.00 -15.21
CA ILE A 148 2.00 27.18 -14.69
C ILE A 148 0.69 27.97 -14.84
N ASN A 149 0.66 29.17 -14.26
CA ASN A 149 -0.38 30.18 -14.52
C ASN A 149 -0.10 30.93 -15.82
N SER A 150 -1.17 31.24 -16.54
CA SER A 150 -1.19 31.92 -17.83
C SER A 150 -1.77 33.34 -17.66
N LYS A 151 -2.14 33.99 -18.76
CA LYS A 151 -2.86 35.29 -18.73
C LYS A 151 -4.39 35.11 -18.83
N GLY A 152 -4.85 33.86 -18.96
CA GLY A 152 -6.25 33.51 -19.13
C GLY A 152 -6.85 32.98 -17.84
N PHE A 153 -7.79 32.06 -17.96
CA PHE A 153 -8.27 31.23 -16.87
C PHE A 153 -7.32 30.03 -16.69
N ASP A 154 -6.86 29.81 -15.46
CA ASP A 154 -6.25 28.57 -15.01
C ASP A 154 -7.01 28.06 -13.78
N GLY A 155 -7.47 26.81 -13.85
CA GLY A 155 -8.26 26.21 -12.80
C GLY A 155 -8.22 24.68 -12.82
N SER A 156 -8.91 24.06 -11.85
CA SER A 156 -8.99 22.59 -11.72
C SER A 156 -7.63 21.90 -11.74
N ILE A 157 -6.94 21.89 -10.60
CA ILE A 157 -5.59 21.34 -10.48
C ILE A 157 -5.59 19.94 -9.85
N VAL A 158 -4.73 19.06 -10.36
CA VAL A 158 -4.33 17.82 -9.69
C VAL A 158 -2.82 17.67 -9.74
N VAL A 159 -2.21 17.24 -8.64
CA VAL A 159 -0.77 17.01 -8.53
C VAL A 159 -0.51 15.53 -8.28
N ASP A 160 0.51 14.98 -8.93
CA ASP A 160 0.87 13.57 -8.77
C ASP A 160 1.36 13.27 -7.34
N ALA A 161 1.21 12.02 -6.89
CA ALA A 161 1.61 11.63 -5.53
C ALA A 161 3.11 11.79 -5.25
N GLN A 162 3.94 11.88 -6.30
CA GLN A 162 5.36 12.15 -6.17
C GLN A 162 5.66 13.64 -5.96
N GLY A 163 4.67 14.51 -6.16
CA GLY A 163 4.78 15.94 -6.00
C GLY A 163 5.57 16.63 -7.09
N LYS A 164 5.76 16.02 -8.27
CA LYS A 164 6.67 16.52 -9.31
C LYS A 164 5.95 17.18 -10.48
N SER A 165 4.81 16.64 -10.87
CA SER A 165 4.04 17.16 -12.00
C SER A 165 2.55 17.14 -11.69
N GLY A 166 1.79 17.86 -12.50
CA GLY A 166 0.35 17.94 -12.37
C GLY A 166 -0.35 18.21 -13.69
N TYR A 167 -1.67 18.34 -13.57
CA TYR A 167 -2.54 18.75 -14.66
C TYR A 167 -3.42 19.92 -14.20
N CYS A 168 -3.75 20.80 -15.14
CA CYS A 168 -4.72 21.88 -14.95
C CYS A 168 -5.57 22.07 -16.21
N ALA A 169 -6.72 22.72 -16.05
CA ALA A 169 -7.53 23.20 -17.17
C ALA A 169 -7.25 24.68 -17.42
N SER A 170 -7.08 25.08 -18.69
CA SER A 170 -6.72 26.45 -19.04
C SER A 170 -7.29 26.88 -20.39
N ASP A 171 -7.60 28.18 -20.55
CA ASP A 171 -8.00 28.81 -21.82
C ASP A 171 -6.86 29.62 -22.47
N ARG A 172 -5.61 29.33 -22.07
CA ARG A 172 -4.42 30.00 -22.60
C ARG A 172 -4.39 30.02 -24.13
N LYS A 173 -3.57 30.91 -24.69
CA LYS A 173 -3.59 31.29 -26.12
C LYS A 173 -3.58 30.13 -27.14
N ASP A 174 -2.99 28.98 -26.82
CA ASP A 174 -2.93 27.81 -27.70
C ASP A 174 -4.09 26.81 -27.49
N THR A 175 -5.09 27.16 -26.67
CA THR A 175 -6.29 26.35 -26.43
C THR A 175 -7.08 26.09 -27.71
N ARG A 176 -7.75 24.93 -27.76
CA ARG A 176 -8.59 24.46 -28.86
C ARG A 176 -10.02 24.29 -28.38
N GLY A 177 -10.67 25.41 -28.10
CA GLY A 177 -12.05 25.43 -27.62
C GLY A 177 -12.19 26.41 -26.46
N GLY A 178 -12.90 26.00 -25.41
CA GLY A 178 -13.00 26.76 -24.16
C GLY A 178 -11.79 26.51 -23.26
N LEU A 179 -11.70 25.29 -22.71
CA LEU A 179 -10.62 24.87 -21.81
C LEU A 179 -9.98 23.59 -22.34
N ASP A 180 -8.64 23.57 -22.32
CA ASP A 180 -7.83 22.38 -22.59
C ASP A 180 -7.11 21.90 -21.33
N LEU A 181 -6.73 20.61 -21.31
CA LEU A 181 -5.92 20.03 -20.25
C LEU A 181 -4.43 20.22 -20.55
N TYR A 182 -3.73 20.86 -19.62
CA TYR A 182 -2.28 21.08 -19.68
C TYR A 182 -1.58 20.30 -18.58
N THR A 183 -0.36 19.84 -18.87
CA THR A 183 0.54 19.28 -17.86
C THR A 183 1.67 20.25 -17.57
N PHE A 184 2.18 20.21 -16.34
CA PHE A 184 3.28 21.06 -15.90
C PHE A 184 4.16 20.32 -14.88
N GLU A 185 5.40 20.79 -14.74
CA GLU A 185 6.28 20.43 -13.64
C GLU A 185 6.19 21.46 -12.52
N LEU A 186 6.23 21.01 -11.27
CA LEU A 186 6.19 21.88 -10.09
C LEU A 186 7.57 22.41 -9.75
N TYR A 187 7.66 23.70 -9.41
CA TYR A 187 8.89 24.26 -8.84
C TYR A 187 9.23 23.61 -7.50
N PRO A 188 10.51 23.35 -7.21
CA PRO A 188 10.93 22.72 -5.95
C PRO A 188 10.34 23.36 -4.68
N ALA A 189 10.17 24.68 -4.66
CA ALA A 189 9.63 25.41 -3.51
C ALA A 189 8.13 25.11 -3.21
N ILE A 190 7.37 24.71 -4.23
CA ILE A 190 5.93 24.44 -4.13
C ILE A 190 5.61 22.94 -4.21
N GLN A 191 6.62 22.06 -4.25
CA GLN A 191 6.40 20.61 -4.25
C GLN A 191 5.90 20.10 -2.90
N PRO A 192 4.89 19.22 -2.85
CA PRO A 192 4.44 18.55 -1.64
C PRO A 192 5.41 17.43 -1.23
N LYS A 193 5.16 16.83 -0.06
CA LYS A 193 5.92 15.63 0.34
C LYS A 193 5.46 14.44 -0.50
N SER A 194 6.41 13.82 -1.18
CA SER A 194 6.14 12.62 -1.97
C SER A 194 5.56 11.50 -1.12
N SER A 195 4.53 10.86 -1.66
CA SER A 195 3.74 9.82 -1.00
C SER A 195 3.60 8.61 -1.91
N MET A 196 3.46 7.43 -1.32
CA MET A 196 3.19 6.17 -1.99
C MET A 196 1.89 5.59 -1.45
N ALA A 197 1.06 5.02 -2.32
CA ALA A 197 -0.06 4.20 -1.88
C ALA A 197 0.36 2.75 -1.67
N ILE A 198 -0.14 2.11 -0.62
CA ILE A 198 -0.12 0.67 -0.46
C ILE A 198 -1.54 0.14 -0.59
N HIS A 199 -1.70 -0.94 -1.33
CA HIS A 199 -2.97 -1.60 -1.57
C HIS A 199 -2.78 -3.12 -1.55
N GLY A 200 -3.78 -3.84 -1.11
CA GLY A 200 -3.86 -5.29 -1.27
C GLY A 200 -5.04 -5.87 -0.52
N PHE A 201 -5.09 -7.18 -0.38
CA PHE A 201 -6.18 -7.88 0.30
C PHE A 201 -5.69 -8.55 1.59
N LEU A 202 -6.58 -8.60 2.57
CA LEU A 202 -6.39 -9.39 3.78
C LEU A 202 -7.12 -10.73 3.64
N THR A 203 -6.36 -11.83 3.69
CA THR A 203 -6.90 -13.18 3.48
C THR A 203 -6.31 -14.19 4.43
N ASP A 204 -7.03 -15.29 4.65
CA ASP A 204 -6.47 -16.51 5.21
C ASP A 204 -5.55 -17.17 4.18
N LYS A 205 -4.30 -17.49 4.55
CA LYS A 205 -3.33 -18.07 3.63
C LYS A 205 -3.75 -19.44 3.12
N PHE A 206 -4.32 -20.29 3.97
CA PHE A 206 -4.65 -21.68 3.65
C PHE A 206 -6.02 -21.78 2.99
N ARG A 207 -7.07 -21.26 3.64
CA ARG A 207 -8.45 -21.33 3.15
C ARG A 207 -8.74 -20.37 2.01
N LYS A 208 -7.88 -19.37 1.81
CA LYS A 208 -8.10 -18.26 0.85
C LYS A 208 -9.35 -17.43 1.14
N THR A 209 -9.90 -17.54 2.35
CA THR A 209 -11.06 -16.76 2.77
C THR A 209 -10.67 -15.29 2.94
N LYS A 210 -11.52 -14.39 2.46
CA LYS A 210 -11.37 -12.94 2.67
C LYS A 210 -11.63 -12.61 4.13
N LEU A 211 -10.76 -11.82 4.74
CA LEU A 211 -10.87 -11.39 6.13
C LEU A 211 -11.33 -9.93 6.17
N GLN A 212 -12.64 -9.74 6.19
CA GLN A 212 -13.32 -8.44 6.15
C GLN A 212 -13.36 -7.79 7.54
N ASP A 213 -13.37 -6.46 7.57
CA ASP A 213 -13.44 -5.63 8.79
C ASP A 213 -12.40 -5.97 9.86
N LYS A 214 -11.16 -6.22 9.44
CA LYS A 214 -10.05 -6.54 10.35
C LYS A 214 -9.04 -5.41 10.40
N GLY A 215 -8.51 -5.15 11.59
CA GLY A 215 -7.58 -4.06 11.85
C GLY A 215 -6.17 -4.33 11.31
N ILE A 216 -5.69 -3.43 10.47
CA ILE A 216 -4.34 -3.38 9.91
C ILE A 216 -3.67 -2.11 10.43
N TYR A 217 -2.52 -2.27 11.09
CA TYR A 217 -1.84 -1.18 11.76
C TYR A 217 -0.57 -0.81 11.03
N PHE A 218 -0.43 0.47 10.71
CA PHE A 218 0.78 1.03 10.11
C PHE A 218 1.53 1.87 11.13
N LYS A 219 2.82 1.58 11.31
CA LYS A 219 3.72 2.29 12.22
C LYS A 219 4.90 2.89 11.47
N ASN A 220 5.08 4.20 11.58
CA ASN A 220 6.30 4.86 11.12
C ASN A 220 7.45 4.55 12.10
N LEU A 221 8.60 4.11 11.56
CA LEU A 221 9.78 3.72 12.34
C LEU A 221 10.82 4.85 12.50
N SER A 222 10.61 6.00 11.87
CA SER A 222 11.58 7.11 11.79
C SER A 222 11.17 8.37 12.58
N GLY A 223 10.08 8.31 13.37
CA GLY A 223 9.56 9.45 14.12
C GLY A 223 8.68 9.04 15.30
N ASN A 224 7.76 9.93 15.72
CA ASN A 224 6.80 9.62 16.79
C ASN A 224 6.00 8.36 16.47
N ILE A 225 5.91 7.48 17.48
CA ILE A 225 5.24 6.18 17.39
C ILE A 225 3.73 6.43 17.43
N HIS A 226 3.15 6.75 16.27
CA HIS A 226 1.71 6.68 16.07
C HIS A 226 1.38 5.41 15.30
N LEU A 227 0.49 4.61 15.88
CA LEU A 227 -0.18 3.53 15.18
C LEU A 227 -1.33 4.16 14.41
N ASP A 228 -1.33 3.96 13.10
CA ASP A 228 -2.38 4.46 12.23
C ASP A 228 -3.21 3.25 11.76
N PRO A 229 -4.39 3.01 12.37
CA PRO A 229 -5.22 1.87 12.03
C PRO A 229 -5.97 2.09 10.72
N VAL A 230 -6.15 1.01 9.98
CA VAL A 230 -7.04 0.89 8.81
C VAL A 230 -7.76 -0.44 8.91
N SER A 231 -9.04 -0.51 8.57
CA SER A 231 -9.75 -1.79 8.44
C SER A 231 -9.69 -2.31 7.01
N SER A 232 -9.59 -3.62 6.83
CA SER A 232 -9.91 -4.24 5.55
C SER A 232 -11.39 -4.02 5.20
N ASN A 233 -11.67 -3.77 3.93
CA ASN A 233 -12.99 -3.46 3.39
C ASN A 233 -13.99 -4.59 3.69
N GLU A 234 -15.19 -4.23 4.15
CA GLU A 234 -16.29 -5.17 4.43
C GLU A 234 -16.72 -5.99 3.21
N GLY A 235 -16.58 -5.45 1.99
CA GLY A 235 -16.94 -6.15 0.75
C GLY A 235 -15.91 -7.20 0.35
N ASP A 236 -14.71 -6.77 -0.02
CA ASP A 236 -13.72 -7.64 -0.66
C ASP A 236 -12.47 -7.91 0.18
N ALA A 237 -12.41 -7.39 1.41
CA ALA A 237 -11.24 -7.39 2.28
C ALA A 237 -10.01 -6.66 1.71
N SER A 238 -10.19 -5.80 0.70
CA SER A 238 -9.13 -4.90 0.24
C SER A 238 -8.79 -3.88 1.32
N TYR A 239 -7.56 -3.37 1.32
CA TYR A 239 -7.17 -2.24 2.14
C TYR A 239 -6.34 -1.26 1.33
N PHE A 240 -6.35 -0.01 1.76
CA PHE A 240 -5.60 1.07 1.12
C PHE A 240 -5.03 2.00 2.19
N LYS A 241 -3.77 2.40 2.03
CA LYS A 241 -3.14 3.41 2.88
C LYS A 241 -2.16 4.25 2.09
N VAL A 242 -2.09 5.55 2.37
CA VAL A 242 -1.02 6.40 1.87
C VAL A 242 0.10 6.48 2.90
N LEU A 243 1.32 6.25 2.44
CA LEU A 243 2.56 6.26 3.22
C LEU A 243 3.48 7.36 2.71
N GLN A 244 4.16 8.04 3.62
CA GLN A 244 5.15 9.05 3.25
C GLN A 244 6.43 8.39 2.73
N ASN A 245 6.90 8.82 1.56
CA ASN A 245 8.18 8.35 1.03
C ASN A 245 9.34 8.80 1.92
N GLY A 246 10.47 8.10 1.83
CA GLY A 246 11.64 8.43 2.64
C GLY A 246 11.58 7.93 4.10
N THR A 247 10.53 7.21 4.50
CA THR A 247 10.38 6.65 5.85
C THR A 247 10.24 5.13 5.80
N SER A 248 10.68 4.45 6.87
CA SER A 248 10.45 3.00 7.01
C SER A 248 9.17 2.76 7.79
N TRP A 249 8.36 1.80 7.34
CA TRP A 249 7.08 1.47 7.93
C TRP A 249 7.08 0.02 8.43
N LEU A 250 6.32 -0.23 9.50
CA LEU A 250 5.96 -1.57 9.96
C LEU A 250 4.44 -1.71 9.80
N ILE A 251 4.03 -2.71 9.02
CA ILE A 251 2.65 -3.18 8.97
C ILE A 251 2.52 -4.29 10.00
N SER A 252 1.47 -4.27 10.78
CA SER A 252 1.12 -5.36 11.69
C SER A 252 -0.36 -5.67 11.64
N VAL A 253 -0.70 -6.95 11.74
CA VAL A 253 -2.08 -7.43 11.88
C VAL A 253 -2.12 -8.39 13.06
N LEU A 254 -3.00 -8.10 14.01
CA LEU A 254 -3.18 -8.86 15.25
C LEU A 254 -4.64 -9.32 15.28
N GLU A 255 -4.91 -10.44 14.62
CA GLU A 255 -6.25 -11.01 14.54
C GLU A 255 -6.34 -12.26 15.41
N GLU A 256 -7.41 -12.40 16.18
CA GLU A 256 -7.65 -13.58 17.01
C GLU A 256 -7.76 -14.83 16.14
N GLY A 257 -7.19 -15.95 16.62
CA GLY A 257 -7.14 -17.20 15.86
C GLY A 257 -6.03 -17.25 14.80
N TYR A 258 -5.30 -16.16 14.57
CA TYR A 258 -4.17 -16.09 13.65
C TYR A 258 -2.86 -15.75 14.36
N ARG A 259 -1.74 -16.18 13.79
CA ARG A 259 -0.42 -15.69 14.22
C ARG A 259 -0.27 -14.20 13.89
N PRO A 260 0.37 -13.42 14.77
CA PRO A 260 0.72 -12.04 14.47
C PRO A 260 1.48 -11.91 13.15
N TYR A 261 0.98 -11.05 12.26
CA TYR A 261 1.65 -10.71 11.02
C TYR A 261 2.46 -9.44 11.21
N TYR A 262 3.70 -9.43 10.72
CA TYR A 262 4.51 -8.22 10.63
C TYR A 262 5.25 -8.13 9.30
N LYS A 263 5.19 -6.96 8.67
CA LYS A 263 5.96 -6.63 7.46
C LYS A 263 6.65 -5.30 7.64
N LYS A 264 7.97 -5.28 7.43
CA LYS A 264 8.72 -4.02 7.34
C LYS A 264 8.80 -3.58 5.87
N ILE A 265 8.40 -2.34 5.60
CA ILE A 265 8.64 -1.63 4.35
C ILE A 265 9.81 -0.69 4.59
N PHE A 266 10.89 -0.91 3.86
CA PHE A 266 12.10 -0.10 3.98
C PHE A 266 12.01 1.16 3.12
N ARG A 267 12.71 2.21 3.57
CA ARG A 267 12.97 3.40 2.77
C ARG A 267 13.74 3.00 1.50
N ASN A 268 13.13 3.17 0.33
CA ASN A 268 13.81 3.02 -0.95
C ASN A 268 13.24 3.98 -2.00
N ASP A 269 14.12 4.65 -2.74
CA ASP A 269 13.78 5.59 -3.81
C ASP A 269 13.21 4.89 -5.06
N SER A 270 13.28 3.55 -5.12
CA SER A 270 12.74 2.72 -6.21
C SER A 270 11.34 2.16 -5.96
N LEU A 271 10.65 2.57 -4.89
CA LEU A 271 9.30 2.08 -4.64
C LEU A 271 8.31 2.62 -5.69
N PRO A 272 7.37 1.77 -6.17
CA PRO A 272 6.37 2.19 -7.14
C PRO A 272 5.40 3.21 -6.52
N ARG A 273 4.67 3.96 -7.37
CA ARG A 273 3.59 4.86 -6.91
C ARG A 273 2.52 4.14 -6.10
N ILE A 274 2.21 2.90 -6.49
CA ILE A 274 1.31 1.99 -5.78
C ILE A 274 2.07 0.69 -5.51
N LEU A 275 2.25 0.36 -4.24
CA LEU A 275 2.79 -0.92 -3.78
C LEU A 275 1.64 -1.91 -3.57
N GLN A 276 1.61 -2.97 -4.37
CA GLN A 276 0.72 -4.11 -4.13
C GLN A 276 1.30 -5.00 -3.04
N GLN A 277 0.58 -5.16 -1.93
CA GLN A 277 0.98 -5.96 -0.78
C GLN A 277 -0.21 -6.79 -0.31
N GLU A 278 -0.21 -8.08 -0.62
CA GLU A 278 -1.19 -9.01 -0.07
C GLU A 278 -0.82 -9.36 1.37
N ILE A 279 -1.76 -9.28 2.31
CA ILE A 279 -1.57 -9.76 3.68
C ILE A 279 -2.30 -11.09 3.81
N ARG A 280 -1.52 -12.14 4.10
CA ARG A 280 -2.03 -13.51 4.23
C ARG A 280 -1.79 -13.99 5.65
N LEU A 281 -2.85 -13.96 6.47
CA LEU A 281 -2.79 -14.41 7.86
C LEU A 281 -2.74 -15.94 7.92
N ARG A 282 -2.16 -16.46 8.99
CA ARG A 282 -1.86 -17.89 9.16
C ARG A 282 -2.45 -18.39 10.47
N GLU A 283 -3.24 -19.45 10.39
CA GLU A 283 -3.73 -20.14 11.58
C GLU A 283 -2.60 -20.93 12.24
N PRO A 284 -2.60 -21.04 13.58
CA PRO A 284 -1.62 -21.83 14.29
C PRO A 284 -1.75 -23.34 14.00
N GLY A 285 -0.63 -24.04 13.93
CA GLY A 285 -0.57 -25.52 13.92
C GLY A 285 -0.77 -26.19 12.56
N LEU A 286 -0.96 -25.43 11.48
CA LEU A 286 -0.86 -25.96 10.13
C LEU A 286 0.63 -26.17 9.75
N LYS A 287 0.91 -26.88 8.66
CA LYS A 287 2.22 -26.88 7.99
C LYS A 287 2.02 -26.78 6.48
N ASP A 288 2.87 -26.00 5.81
CA ASP A 288 2.83 -25.85 4.35
C ASP A 288 4.17 -26.23 3.74
N THR A 289 4.14 -27.11 2.75
CA THR A 289 5.35 -27.50 2.00
C THR A 289 5.58 -26.48 0.91
N LEU A 290 6.50 -25.54 1.15
CA LEU A 290 6.86 -24.50 0.20
C LEU A 290 7.65 -25.06 -0.99
N PHE A 291 8.47 -26.08 -0.73
CA PHE A 291 9.30 -26.72 -1.74
C PHE A 291 9.66 -28.14 -1.31
N GLN A 292 9.73 -29.05 -2.27
CA GLN A 292 10.22 -30.40 -2.05
C GLN A 292 11.05 -30.84 -3.25
N ALA A 293 12.24 -31.36 -3.00
CA ALA A 293 13.16 -31.82 -4.04
C ALA A 293 13.99 -33.01 -3.58
N SER A 294 14.46 -33.78 -4.56
CA SER A 294 15.47 -34.81 -4.37
C SER A 294 16.80 -34.33 -4.95
N ILE A 295 17.82 -34.26 -4.10
CA ILE A 295 19.21 -33.92 -4.46
C ILE A 295 19.96 -35.21 -4.73
N TRP A 296 20.50 -35.33 -5.94
CA TRP A 296 21.22 -36.50 -6.41
C TRP A 296 22.73 -36.24 -6.52
N TYR A 297 23.50 -37.24 -6.11
CA TYR A 297 24.96 -37.24 -6.15
C TYR A 297 25.49 -38.20 -7.23
N ASP A 298 26.51 -37.74 -7.96
CA ASP A 298 27.19 -38.53 -8.97
C ASP A 298 27.91 -39.74 -8.36
N SER A 299 27.80 -40.87 -9.04
CA SER A 299 28.27 -42.16 -8.55
C SER A 299 29.79 -42.31 -8.47
N LEU A 300 30.53 -41.54 -9.26
CA LEU A 300 31.97 -41.68 -9.44
C LEU A 300 32.72 -40.67 -8.57
N ASN A 301 32.23 -39.43 -8.49
CA ASN A 301 32.93 -38.35 -7.79
C ASN A 301 32.20 -37.86 -6.52
N GLN A 302 31.03 -38.42 -6.21
CA GLN A 302 30.20 -38.06 -5.05
C GLN A 302 29.82 -36.57 -4.98
N THR A 303 29.86 -35.86 -6.10
CA THR A 303 29.43 -34.45 -6.18
C THR A 303 27.96 -34.33 -6.57
N ILE A 304 27.32 -33.24 -6.16
CA ILE A 304 25.93 -32.95 -6.56
C ILE A 304 25.86 -32.78 -8.09
N THR A 305 24.89 -33.47 -8.69
CA THR A 305 24.56 -33.39 -10.12
C THR A 305 24.11 -31.97 -10.52
N ASP A 306 24.37 -31.55 -11.76
CA ASP A 306 24.00 -30.21 -12.22
C ASP A 306 22.51 -29.91 -12.04
N SER A 307 21.62 -30.86 -12.35
CA SER A 307 20.17 -30.74 -12.11
C SER A 307 19.83 -30.46 -10.64
N SER A 308 20.56 -31.08 -9.71
CA SER A 308 20.34 -30.89 -8.27
C SER A 308 20.90 -29.55 -7.77
N ARG A 309 21.95 -29.01 -8.42
CA ARG A 309 22.43 -27.63 -8.16
C ARG A 309 21.36 -26.60 -8.52
N PHE A 310 20.71 -26.74 -9.67
CA PHE A 310 19.61 -25.85 -10.07
C PHE A 310 18.43 -25.86 -9.07
N LEU A 311 18.14 -27.02 -8.45
CA LEU A 311 17.11 -27.12 -7.41
C LEU A 311 17.52 -26.37 -6.13
N LEU A 312 18.78 -26.47 -5.70
CA LEU A 312 19.30 -25.70 -4.57
C LEU A 312 19.30 -24.19 -4.85
N ASP A 313 19.74 -23.78 -6.04
CA ASP A 313 19.71 -22.37 -6.46
C ASP A 313 18.29 -21.80 -6.44
N SER A 314 17.30 -22.63 -6.81
CA SER A 314 15.89 -22.26 -6.74
C SER A 314 15.40 -22.03 -5.30
N ILE A 315 15.92 -22.78 -4.31
CA ILE A 315 15.65 -22.54 -2.89
C ILE A 315 16.28 -21.21 -2.47
N PHE A 316 17.56 -20.97 -2.78
CA PHE A 316 18.25 -19.74 -2.38
C PHE A 316 17.59 -18.49 -2.97
N LYS A 317 17.16 -18.57 -4.22
CA LYS A 317 16.47 -17.47 -4.91
C LYS A 317 15.12 -17.14 -4.28
N GLN A 318 14.38 -18.15 -3.82
CA GLN A 318 13.06 -17.98 -3.20
C GLN A 318 13.12 -17.73 -1.69
N TRP A 319 14.24 -18.06 -1.04
CA TRP A 319 14.39 -17.95 0.41
C TRP A 319 14.02 -16.57 0.98
N PRO A 320 14.45 -15.43 0.40
CA PRO A 320 14.06 -14.11 0.92
C PRO A 320 12.55 -13.88 0.91
N GLN A 321 11.83 -14.49 -0.04
CA GLN A 321 10.37 -14.39 -0.12
C GLN A 321 9.71 -15.28 0.92
N TRP A 322 10.17 -16.52 1.07
CA TRP A 322 9.62 -17.47 2.05
C TRP A 322 9.86 -17.04 3.49
N SER A 323 11.07 -16.56 3.78
CA SER A 323 11.48 -16.08 5.11
C SER A 323 11.02 -14.64 5.40
N SER A 324 10.32 -13.99 4.45
CA SER A 324 9.70 -12.70 4.71
C SER A 324 8.45 -12.83 5.60
N ASP A 325 8.02 -11.71 6.18
CA ASP A 325 6.68 -11.57 6.78
C ASP A 325 6.45 -12.37 8.08
N SER A 326 7.48 -12.48 8.91
CA SER A 326 7.45 -13.24 10.18
C SER A 326 7.15 -14.73 10.02
N ALA A 327 7.30 -15.28 8.81
CA ALA A 327 7.19 -16.71 8.54
C ALA A 327 8.30 -17.48 9.27
N PHE A 328 7.92 -18.55 9.98
CA PHE A 328 8.88 -19.50 10.51
C PHE A 328 9.08 -20.61 9.47
N VAL A 329 10.17 -20.51 8.71
CA VAL A 329 10.50 -21.45 7.64
C VAL A 329 11.63 -22.36 8.08
N SER A 330 11.39 -23.66 8.06
CA SER A 330 12.39 -24.70 8.30
C SER A 330 12.73 -25.44 7.00
N ILE A 331 13.89 -26.06 6.94
CA ILE A 331 14.38 -26.89 5.86
C ILE A 331 14.73 -28.24 6.46
N TRP A 332 14.00 -29.26 6.06
CA TRP A 332 14.25 -30.64 6.44
C TRP A 332 15.17 -31.26 5.42
N ILE A 333 16.25 -31.88 5.87
CA ILE A 333 17.25 -32.54 5.04
C ILE A 333 17.27 -34.01 5.44
N ARG A 334 16.74 -34.89 4.59
CA ARG A 334 16.67 -36.32 4.83
C ARG A 334 17.62 -37.06 3.91
N SER A 335 18.70 -37.59 4.46
CA SER A 335 19.61 -38.47 3.73
C SER A 335 19.35 -39.92 4.06
N TYR A 336 19.53 -40.78 3.06
CA TYR A 336 19.24 -42.20 3.15
C TYR A 336 20.55 -43.00 3.04
N TYR A 337 20.70 -44.03 3.87
CA TYR A 337 21.86 -44.92 3.86
C TYR A 337 21.47 -46.38 4.07
N TYR A 338 22.31 -47.29 3.59
CA TYR A 338 22.08 -48.72 3.69
C TYR A 338 22.24 -49.20 5.14
N SER A 339 21.28 -50.00 5.61
CA SER A 339 21.22 -50.51 6.99
C SER A 339 22.25 -51.61 7.29
N GLY A 340 22.82 -52.25 6.27
CA GLY A 340 23.73 -53.39 6.45
C GLY A 340 23.02 -54.65 6.95
N ASP A 341 23.75 -55.76 6.96
CA ASP A 341 23.31 -57.00 7.63
C ASP A 341 23.70 -57.01 9.13
N SER A 342 24.60 -56.11 9.56
CA SER A 342 25.02 -55.92 10.97
C SER A 342 25.72 -54.56 11.18
N ASP A 343 25.83 -54.09 12.43
CA ASP A 343 26.53 -52.83 12.80
C ASP A 343 28.05 -52.83 12.49
N THR A 344 28.60 -53.99 12.12
CA THR A 344 30.01 -54.16 11.70
C THR A 344 30.18 -54.26 10.18
N ASP A 345 29.08 -54.18 9.42
CA ASP A 345 29.11 -54.20 7.96
C ASP A 345 29.78 -52.92 7.44
N THR A 346 30.91 -53.07 6.76
CA THR A 346 31.64 -51.96 6.14
C THR A 346 30.76 -51.16 5.18
N THR A 347 29.81 -51.81 4.51
CA THR A 347 28.87 -51.15 3.59
C THR A 347 27.90 -50.22 4.32
N TYR A 348 27.49 -50.61 5.53
CA TYR A 348 26.68 -49.77 6.43
C TYR A 348 27.47 -48.56 6.92
N ILE A 349 28.69 -48.78 7.43
CA ILE A 349 29.54 -47.71 7.97
C ILE A 349 29.84 -46.68 6.86
N ASP A 350 30.22 -47.14 5.67
CA ASP A 350 30.53 -46.27 4.54
C ASP A 350 29.31 -45.48 4.06
N GLY A 351 28.14 -46.13 3.99
CA GLY A 351 26.88 -45.49 3.62
C GLY A 351 26.43 -44.43 4.64
N LEU A 352 26.56 -44.71 5.93
CA LEU A 352 26.24 -43.76 7.00
C LEU A 352 27.19 -42.55 6.96
N MET A 353 28.50 -42.77 6.85
CA MET A 353 29.47 -41.68 6.71
C MET A 353 29.19 -40.83 5.47
N GLN A 354 28.82 -41.46 4.36
CA GLN A 354 28.46 -40.74 3.14
C GLN A 354 27.23 -39.86 3.33
N ALA A 355 26.15 -40.37 3.93
CA ALA A 355 24.94 -39.60 4.22
C ALA A 355 25.21 -38.42 5.18
N MET A 356 26.08 -38.61 6.18
CA MET A 356 26.51 -37.55 7.08
C MET A 356 27.28 -36.45 6.33
N GLN A 357 28.20 -36.81 5.44
CA GLN A 357 28.96 -35.86 4.62
C GLN A 357 28.04 -35.08 3.66
N GLN A 358 27.04 -35.74 3.06
CA GLN A 358 26.03 -35.10 2.21
C GLN A 358 25.20 -34.07 2.99
N ASN A 359 24.71 -34.43 4.18
CA ASN A 359 23.99 -33.50 5.06
C ASN A 359 24.87 -32.31 5.45
N GLN A 360 26.12 -32.55 5.83
CA GLN A 360 27.05 -31.49 6.22
C GLN A 360 27.36 -30.54 5.06
N PHE A 361 27.54 -31.07 3.85
CA PHE A 361 27.72 -30.26 2.64
C PHE A 361 26.52 -29.32 2.40
N LEU A 362 25.31 -29.85 2.49
CA LEU A 362 24.08 -29.07 2.29
C LEU A 362 23.94 -27.99 3.36
N ILE A 363 24.15 -28.34 4.63
CA ILE A 363 24.13 -27.38 5.75
C ILE A 363 25.11 -26.23 5.49
N GLN A 364 26.36 -26.53 5.15
CA GLN A 364 27.36 -25.51 4.83
C GLN A 364 26.99 -24.68 3.60
N SER A 365 26.28 -25.27 2.63
CA SER A 365 25.75 -24.53 1.48
C SER A 365 24.68 -23.53 1.92
N PHE A 366 23.72 -23.95 2.75
CA PHE A 366 22.68 -23.10 3.32
C PHE A 366 23.27 -21.97 4.20
N GLU A 367 24.23 -22.29 5.06
CA GLU A 367 24.90 -21.29 5.92
C GLU A 367 25.65 -20.23 5.12
N ARG A 368 26.35 -20.63 4.04
CA ARG A 368 27.02 -19.70 3.13
C ARG A 368 26.06 -18.73 2.44
N HIS A 369 24.78 -19.09 2.33
CA HIS A 369 23.72 -18.25 1.79
C HIS A 369 22.90 -17.54 2.89
N GLY A 370 23.38 -17.54 4.15
CA GLY A 370 22.76 -16.82 5.26
C GLY A 370 21.57 -17.53 5.90
N ILE A 371 21.40 -18.83 5.66
CA ILE A 371 20.31 -19.64 6.22
C ILE A 371 20.83 -20.35 7.48
N ALA A 372 20.27 -20.01 8.64
CA ALA A 372 20.79 -20.43 9.94
C ALA A 372 20.49 -21.91 10.25
N CYS A 373 21.45 -22.60 10.91
CA CYS A 373 21.33 -24.00 11.32
C CYS A 373 20.07 -24.35 12.14
N LYS A 374 19.53 -23.45 12.97
CA LYS A 374 18.29 -23.71 13.74
C LYS A 374 17.04 -23.91 12.86
N LEU A 375 17.13 -23.53 11.58
CA LEU A 375 16.10 -23.74 10.59
C LEU A 375 16.35 -25.00 9.77
N LEU A 376 17.48 -25.69 9.98
CA LEU A 376 17.83 -26.93 9.31
C LEU A 376 17.52 -28.11 10.23
N MET A 377 16.72 -29.05 9.77
CA MET A 377 16.38 -30.28 10.50
C MET A 377 16.95 -31.49 9.74
N PRO A 378 18.23 -31.84 9.97
CA PRO A 378 18.83 -33.01 9.34
C PRO A 378 18.33 -34.30 10.02
N GLU A 379 17.79 -35.21 9.21
CA GLU A 379 17.39 -36.55 9.62
C GLU A 379 18.21 -37.58 8.84
N LEU A 380 18.63 -38.64 9.53
CA LEU A 380 19.25 -39.82 8.94
C LEU A 380 18.22 -40.94 9.01
N ASN A 381 17.70 -41.36 7.87
CA ASN A 381 16.68 -42.40 7.81
C ASN A 381 17.28 -43.73 7.36
N MET A 382 17.17 -44.71 8.23
CA MET A 382 17.53 -46.10 7.98
C MET A 382 16.38 -46.76 7.21
N LEU A 383 16.67 -47.29 6.01
CA LEU A 383 15.69 -48.09 5.26
C LEU A 383 16.14 -49.55 5.18
N ILE A 384 15.21 -50.44 5.50
CA ILE A 384 15.38 -51.89 5.38
C ILE A 384 14.97 -52.27 3.96
N TYR A 385 15.95 -52.49 3.10
CA TYR A 385 15.86 -53.16 1.80
C TYR A 385 14.72 -52.73 0.84
N ASN A 386 15.04 -51.97 -0.21
CA ASN A 386 14.13 -51.71 -1.34
C ASN A 386 14.87 -51.99 -2.67
N ASP A 387 14.19 -52.63 -3.64
CA ASP A 387 14.73 -53.21 -4.88
C ASP A 387 15.34 -52.20 -5.88
N GLU A 388 15.32 -50.91 -5.59
CA GLU A 388 15.84 -49.85 -6.48
C GLU A 388 17.33 -49.56 -6.22
N LYS A 389 18.21 -49.79 -7.20
CA LYS A 389 19.67 -49.84 -7.01
C LYS A 389 20.41 -48.51 -6.68
N HIS A 390 19.73 -47.39 -6.39
CA HIS A 390 20.38 -46.06 -6.33
C HIS A 390 19.92 -45.10 -5.22
N TRP A 391 19.11 -45.52 -4.24
CA TRP A 391 18.52 -44.62 -3.24
C TRP A 391 19.52 -44.01 -2.23
N PHE A 392 20.65 -44.67 -1.95
CA PHE A 392 21.72 -44.15 -1.08
C PHE A 392 22.47 -42.94 -1.66
N ARG A 393 22.13 -42.52 -2.90
CA ARG A 393 22.70 -41.35 -3.59
C ARG A 393 21.74 -40.17 -3.64
N LYS A 394 20.71 -40.19 -2.79
CA LYS A 394 19.65 -39.20 -2.76
C LYS A 394 19.53 -38.60 -1.36
N THR A 395 19.46 -37.27 -1.31
CA THR A 395 19.00 -36.52 -0.13
C THR A 395 17.70 -35.82 -0.48
N GLU A 396 16.65 -35.99 0.32
CA GLU A 396 15.43 -35.21 0.19
C GLU A 396 15.55 -33.91 0.94
N ILE A 397 15.14 -32.82 0.29
CA ILE A 397 15.00 -31.51 0.91
C ILE A 397 13.53 -31.14 0.88
N MET A 398 12.98 -30.78 2.04
CA MET A 398 11.67 -30.15 2.15
C MET A 398 11.83 -28.79 2.82
N VAL A 399 11.38 -27.73 2.17
CA VAL A 399 11.24 -26.42 2.78
C VAL A 399 9.81 -26.32 3.30
N LEU A 400 9.68 -26.24 4.61
CA LEU A 400 8.41 -26.18 5.31
C LEU A 400 8.23 -24.80 5.92
N GLU A 401 7.03 -24.27 5.83
CA GLU A 401 6.60 -23.19 6.70
C GLU A 401 5.85 -23.81 7.88
N ASP A 402 6.44 -23.77 9.07
CA ASP A 402 5.77 -24.25 10.28
C ASP A 402 4.95 -23.09 10.89
N TYR A 403 3.63 -23.29 10.98
CA TYR A 403 2.70 -22.33 11.57
C TYR A 403 2.36 -22.65 13.02
#